data_AF-A0A7Y8AXE3-F1
#
_entry.id   AF-A0A7Y8AXE3-F1
#
_cell.length_a   1.000
_cell.length_b   1.000
_cell.length_c   1.000
_cell.angle_alpha   90.00
_cell.angle_beta   90.00
_cell.angle_gamma   90.00
#
_symmetry.space_group_name_H-M   'P 1'
#
loop_
_entity.id
_entity.type
_entity.pdbx_description
1 polymer ?
#
loop_
_entity_poly.entity_id
_entity_poly.type
_entity_poly.pdbx_seq_one_letter_code
_entity_poly.pdbx_strand_id
1 'polypeptide(L)'
;MVVAQEFQKGCLIGNFSAEMARNDDVRARLKGMYKAWTDALATCIQQAGGAGKLKSPAPAEAVVSFPVSAWEGTILRAKVERDQDVLEQFEFVVFPTFFG
;
A
#
# COMPACT_ATOMS: atom_id res chain seq x y z
N MET A 1 9.97 0.86 -8.23
CA MET A 1 10.70 -0.08 -7.36
C MET A 1 10.74 -1.50 -7.93
N VAL A 2 9.60 -2.16 -8.20
CA VAL A 2 9.56 -3.52 -8.80
C VAL A 2 10.03 -3.56 -10.26
N VAL A 3 9.62 -2.57 -11.07
CA VAL A 3 10.06 -2.41 -12.48
C VAL A 3 11.59 -2.28 -12.58
N ALA A 4 12.18 -1.43 -11.74
CA ALA A 4 13.63 -1.23 -11.67
C ALA A 4 14.43 -2.47 -11.20
N GLN A 5 13.75 -3.46 -10.61
CA GLN A 5 14.35 -4.74 -10.24
C GLN A 5 13.97 -5.84 -11.24
N GLU A 6 13.51 -5.45 -12.44
CA GLU A 6 13.07 -6.36 -13.52
C GLU A 6 12.06 -7.40 -13.02
N PHE A 7 11.18 -6.98 -12.10
CA PHE A 7 10.16 -7.82 -11.47
C PHE A 7 10.70 -9.01 -10.63
N GLN A 8 12.02 -9.10 -10.41
CA GLN A 8 12.64 -10.16 -9.62
C GLN A 8 12.50 -9.92 -8.10
N LYS A 9 12.44 -8.65 -7.69
CA LYS A 9 12.27 -8.26 -6.28
C LYS A 9 11.00 -7.41 -6.11
N GLY A 10 10.32 -7.63 -4.99
CA GLY A 10 9.14 -6.85 -4.60
C GLY A 10 9.33 -6.14 -3.27
N CYS A 11 8.22 -5.92 -2.57
CA CYS A 11 8.25 -5.40 -1.21
C CYS A 11 8.70 -6.48 -0.23
N LEU A 12 9.64 -6.13 0.65
CA LEU A 12 10.08 -7.02 1.72
C LEU A 12 8.93 -7.32 2.69
N ILE A 13 8.13 -6.30 3.02
CA ILE A 13 6.98 -6.41 3.92
C ILE A 13 5.98 -7.41 3.31
N GLY A 14 5.53 -7.21 2.07
CA GLY A 14 4.64 -8.14 1.37
C GLY A 14 5.14 -9.58 1.29
N ASN A 15 6.41 -9.80 0.92
CA ASN A 15 6.98 -11.15 0.85
C ASN A 15 6.97 -11.85 2.22
N PHE A 16 7.37 -11.15 3.29
CA PHE A 16 7.36 -11.74 4.63
C PHE A 16 5.94 -11.91 5.18
N SER A 17 5.01 -11.03 4.84
CA SER A 17 3.59 -11.20 5.17
C SER A 17 3.00 -12.47 4.57
N ALA A 18 3.40 -12.84 3.34
CA ALA A 18 2.94 -14.05 2.69
C ALA A 18 3.51 -15.34 3.32
N GLU A 19 4.83 -15.37 3.56
CA GLU A 19 5.52 -16.63 3.88
C GLU A 19 5.85 -16.80 5.38
N MET A 20 5.99 -15.70 6.12
CA MET A 20 6.59 -15.71 7.46
C MET A 20 5.65 -15.21 8.58
N ALA A 21 4.38 -14.91 8.28
CA ALA A 21 3.42 -14.42 9.28
C ALA A 21 3.10 -15.41 10.42
N ARG A 22 3.46 -16.69 10.27
CA ARG A 22 3.35 -17.71 11.33
C ARG A 22 4.44 -17.59 12.40
N ASN A 23 5.55 -16.93 12.10
CA ASN A 23 6.58 -16.64 13.09
C ASN A 23 6.18 -15.39 13.89
N ASP A 24 6.11 -15.52 15.22
CA ASP A 24 5.60 -14.47 16.11
C ASP A 24 6.45 -13.19 16.07
N ASP A 25 7.77 -13.31 16.02
CA ASP A 25 8.69 -12.16 15.97
C ASP A 25 8.56 -11.40 14.65
N VAL A 26 8.51 -12.14 13.53
CA VAL A 26 8.29 -11.56 12.20
C VAL A 26 6.91 -10.90 12.14
N ARG A 27 5.87 -11.57 12.63
CA ARG A 27 4.51 -11.01 12.67
C ARG A 27 4.46 -9.72 13.48
N ALA A 28 5.08 -9.68 14.65
CA ALA A 28 5.13 -8.49 15.49
C ALA A 28 5.83 -7.32 14.76
N ARG A 29 6.95 -7.60 14.08
CA ARG A 29 7.67 -6.58 13.31
C ARG A 29 6.87 -6.08 12.11
N LEU A 30 6.22 -6.97 11.37
CA LEU A 30 5.35 -6.64 10.24
C LEU A 30 4.18 -5.75 10.68
N LYS A 31 3.51 -6.08 11.81
CA LYS A 31 2.44 -5.23 12.37
C LYS A 31 2.93 -3.81 12.63
N GLY A 32 4.13 -3.66 13.21
CA GLY A 32 4.75 -2.35 13.45
C GLY A 32 5.08 -1.60 12.16
N MET A 33 5.58 -2.30 11.14
CA MET A 33 5.89 -1.70 9.83
C MET A 33 4.62 -1.22 9.10
N TYR A 34 3.56 -2.03 9.06
CA TYR A 34 2.29 -1.59 8.48
C TYR A 34 1.71 -0.39 9.23
N LYS A 35 1.73 -0.42 10.57
CA LYS A 35 1.28 0.74 11.37
C LYS A 35 2.07 2.00 11.03
N ALA A 36 3.40 1.92 11.03
CA ALA A 36 4.25 3.08 10.73
C ALA A 36 3.97 3.64 9.32
N TRP A 37 3.77 2.76 8.34
CA TRP A 37 3.44 3.15 6.98
C TRP A 37 2.06 3.83 6.90
N THR A 38 1.05 3.25 7.56
CA THR A 38 -0.29 3.83 7.62
C THR A 38 -0.29 5.18 8.32
N ASP A 39 0.36 5.31 9.48
CA ASP A 39 0.40 6.56 10.25
C ASP A 39 1.08 7.69 9.45
N ALA A 40 2.18 7.37 8.74
CA ALA A 40 2.91 8.34 7.93
C ALA A 40 2.05 8.90 6.79
N LEU A 41 1.28 8.04 6.11
CA LEU A 41 0.37 8.46 5.04
C LEU A 41 -0.89 9.14 5.58
N ALA A 42 -1.41 8.72 6.75
CA ALA A 42 -2.62 9.27 7.35
C ALA A 42 -2.46 10.77 7.67
N THR A 43 -1.25 11.17 8.08
CA THR A 43 -0.92 12.59 8.28
C THR A 43 -1.14 13.41 7.01
N CYS A 44 -0.71 12.91 5.85
CA CYS A 44 -0.93 13.58 4.56
C CYS A 44 -2.42 13.62 4.17
N ILE A 45 -3.17 12.54 4.44
CA ILE A 45 -4.62 12.50 4.18
C ILE A 45 -5.39 13.50 5.04
N GLN A 46 -5.03 13.63 6.32
CA GLN A 46 -5.66 14.60 7.22
C GLN A 46 -5.44 16.04 6.72
N GLN A 47 -4.23 16.35 6.25
CA GLN A 47 -3.94 17.65 5.63
C GLN A 47 -4.77 17.89 4.36
N ALA A 48 -4.91 16.87 3.50
CA ALA A 48 -5.74 16.94 2.31
C ALA A 48 -7.23 17.15 2.63
N GLY A 49 -7.74 16.50 3.68
CA GLY A 49 -9.10 16.70 4.19
C GLY A 49 -9.34 18.12 4.68
N GLY A 50 -8.41 18.69 5.45
CA GLY A 50 -8.49 20.09 5.89
C GLY A 50 -8.44 21.10 4.74
N ALA A 51 -7.84 20.74 3.61
CA ALA A 51 -7.81 21.54 2.39
C ALA A 51 -9.00 21.28 1.42
N GLY A 52 -9.94 20.43 1.78
CA GLY A 52 -11.09 20.07 0.93
C GLY A 52 -10.74 19.24 -0.31
N LYS A 53 -9.57 18.59 -0.34
CA LYS A 53 -9.06 17.81 -1.48
C LYS A 53 -9.34 16.30 -1.37
N LEU A 54 -9.94 15.87 -0.26
CA LEU A 54 -10.34 14.49 -0.04
C LEU A 54 -11.81 14.31 -0.45
N LYS A 55 -12.08 13.38 -1.36
CA LYS A 55 -13.44 13.05 -1.81
C LYS A 55 -14.17 12.08 -0.90
N SER A 56 -13.43 11.23 -0.18
CA SER A 56 -14.00 10.13 0.60
C SER A 56 -14.54 10.63 1.95
N PRO A 57 -15.72 10.17 2.38
CA PRO A 57 -16.23 10.42 3.73
C PRO A 57 -15.62 9.49 4.79
N ALA A 58 -14.76 8.54 4.40
CA ALA A 58 -14.17 7.59 5.32
C ALA A 58 -13.08 8.24 6.22
N PRO A 59 -12.83 7.70 7.43
CA PRO A 59 -11.74 8.15 8.28
C PRO A 59 -10.38 8.09 7.57
N ALA A 60 -9.48 9.01 7.88
CA ALA A 60 -8.18 9.11 7.23
C ALA A 60 -7.37 7.80 7.32
N GLU A 61 -7.42 7.12 8.45
CA GLU A 61 -6.77 5.82 8.66
C GLU A 61 -7.32 4.75 7.72
N ALA A 62 -8.64 4.72 7.49
CA ALA A 62 -9.27 3.77 6.58
C ALA A 62 -8.92 4.08 5.11
N VAL A 63 -8.90 5.38 4.75
CA VAL A 63 -8.47 5.87 3.43
C VAL A 63 -7.03 5.45 3.11
N VAL A 64 -6.17 5.27 4.12
CA VAL A 64 -4.79 4.82 3.94
C VAL A 64 -4.61 3.31 4.04
N SER A 65 -5.28 2.67 4.99
CA SER A 65 -5.10 1.24 5.24
C SER A 65 -5.47 0.40 4.02
N PHE A 66 -6.49 0.82 3.26
CA PHE A 66 -6.90 0.12 2.04
C PHE A 66 -5.83 0.21 0.93
N PRO A 67 -5.34 1.39 0.50
CA PRO A 67 -4.27 1.50 -0.48
C PRO A 67 -2.99 0.78 -0.07
N VAL A 68 -2.59 0.79 1.20
CA VAL A 68 -1.41 0.05 1.67
C VAL A 68 -1.57 -1.46 1.44
N SER A 69 -2.74 -2.01 1.79
CA SER A 69 -3.03 -3.44 1.59
C SER A 69 -3.11 -3.79 0.10
N ALA A 70 -3.80 -2.96 -0.68
CA ALA A 70 -3.94 -3.14 -2.12
C ALA A 70 -2.58 -3.07 -2.84
N TRP A 71 -1.71 -2.13 -2.44
CA TRP A 71 -0.39 -1.98 -3.02
C TRP A 71 0.49 -3.22 -2.85
N GLU A 72 0.47 -3.85 -1.67
CA GLU A 72 1.20 -5.11 -1.47
C GLU A 72 0.70 -6.21 -2.42
N GLY A 73 -0.62 -6.31 -2.62
CA GLY A 73 -1.21 -7.21 -3.61
C GLY A 73 -0.78 -6.87 -5.04
N THR A 74 -0.76 -5.59 -5.40
CA THR A 74 -0.31 -5.11 -6.71
C THR A 74 1.15 -5.47 -6.96
N ILE A 75 2.03 -5.26 -5.99
CA ILE A 75 3.45 -5.61 -6.12
C ILE A 75 3.65 -7.13 -6.27
N LEU A 76 2.88 -7.94 -5.54
CA LEU A 76 2.91 -9.39 -5.68
C LEU A 76 2.49 -9.82 -7.10
N ARG A 77 1.40 -9.25 -7.64
CA ARG A 77 0.94 -9.52 -9.01
C ARG A 77 1.93 -9.05 -10.07
N ALA A 78 2.51 -7.86 -9.92
CA ALA A 78 3.51 -7.33 -10.84
C ALA A 78 4.72 -8.26 -10.99
N LYS A 79 5.16 -8.93 -9.91
CA LYS A 79 6.24 -9.92 -9.98
C LYS A 79 5.88 -11.16 -10.82
N VAL A 80 4.62 -11.59 -10.75
CA VAL A 80 4.13 -12.78 -11.46
C VAL A 80 3.91 -12.45 -12.93
N GLU A 81 3.22 -11.36 -13.21
CA GLU A 81 2.85 -10.93 -14.56
C GLU A 81 4.05 -10.34 -15.32
N ARG A 82 5.08 -9.87 -14.59
CA ARG A 82 6.25 -9.15 -15.11
C ARG A 82 5.85 -7.95 -15.97
N ASP A 83 4.82 -7.27 -15.49
CA ASP A 83 4.15 -6.18 -16.17
C ASP A 83 3.92 -5.02 -15.18
N GLN A 84 4.04 -3.81 -15.69
CA GLN A 84 3.75 -2.58 -14.95
C GLN A 84 2.26 -2.21 -15.00
N ASP A 85 1.46 -2.78 -15.89
CA ASP A 85 0.04 -2.45 -16.08
C ASP A 85 -0.77 -2.51 -14.78
N VAL A 86 -0.48 -3.47 -13.89
CA VAL A 86 -1.17 -3.58 -12.59
C VAL A 86 -0.85 -2.41 -11.65
N LEU A 87 0.32 -1.79 -11.79
CA LEU A 87 0.70 -0.58 -11.04
C LEU A 87 -0.13 0.61 -11.56
N GLU A 88 -0.26 0.74 -12.88
CA GLU A 88 -1.07 1.80 -13.51
C GLU A 88 -2.54 1.66 -13.14
N GLN A 89 -3.07 0.42 -13.13
CA GLN A 89 -4.44 0.13 -12.67
C GLN A 89 -4.66 0.51 -11.20
N PHE A 90 -3.68 0.24 -10.33
CA PHE A 90 -3.75 0.67 -8.94
C PHE A 90 -3.89 2.19 -8.84
N GLU A 91 -3.04 2.94 -9.55
CA GLU A 91 -3.09 4.41 -9.54
C GLU A 91 -4.41 4.94 -10.10
N PHE A 92 -4.88 4.37 -11.22
CA PHE A 92 -6.13 4.74 -11.88
C PHE A 92 -7.37 4.54 -11.00
N VAL A 93 -7.36 3.56 -10.09
CA VAL A 93 -8.47 3.32 -9.17
C VAL A 93 -8.30 4.13 -7.89
N VAL A 94 -7.13 4.08 -7.26
CA VAL A 94 -6.92 4.62 -5.92
C VAL A 94 -6.98 6.14 -5.92
N PHE A 95 -6.27 6.82 -6.84
CA PHE A 95 -6.19 8.28 -6.77
C PHE A 95 -7.55 8.95 -7.03
N PRO A 96 -8.30 8.61 -8.09
CA PRO A 96 -9.60 9.25 -8.33
C PRO A 96 -10.66 8.93 -7.28
N THR A 97 -10.57 7.76 -6.63
CA THR A 97 -11.51 7.34 -5.58
C THR A 97 -11.37 8.18 -4.32
N PHE A 98 -10.14 8.50 -3.92
CA PHE A 98 -9.90 9.20 -2.66
C PHE A 98 -9.64 10.70 -2.83
N PHE A 99 -9.07 11.15 -3.95
CA PHE A 99 -8.62 12.53 -4.14
C PHE A 99 -9.36 13.26 -5.25
N GLY A 100 -9.54 14.57 -5.06
CA GLY A 100 -10.18 15.50 -5.99
C GLY A 100 -9.32 16.68 -6.36
#